data_AF-A0A8K0PDP1-F1
#
_entry.id   AF-A0A8K0PDP1-F1
#
_cell.length_a   1.000
_cell.length_b   1.000
_cell.length_c   1.000
_cell.angle_alpha   90.00
_cell.angle_beta   90.00
_cell.angle_gamma   90.00
#
_symmetry.space_group_name_H-M   'P 1'
#
loop_
_entity.id
_entity.type
_entity.pdbx_description
1 polymer ?
#
loop_
_entity_poly.entity_id
_entity_poly.type
_entity_poly.pdbx_seq_one_letter_code
_entity_poly.pdbx_strand_id
1 'polypeptide(L)'
;MAQIELSSISLTLVGGLIYVLFQIVQNLYSSPLSRYPGPFLARVTDLWAVWHGWRGDLAHTLAALHTKHGEFVRFGPNRLSINSSEALEKIYGFKANTLKSKQWYLNFASDPRHPATNTEVDPALHKRKRAFLNKGFTSTNMKLLEPKILDVVENWERRNEEGEGGIRSFLDGCTTVYRYEACLSTSHGYDRTGRI
;
A
#
# COMPACT_ATOMS: atom_id res chain seq x y z
N MET A 1 5.95 30.47 -41.17
CA MET A 1 5.29 29.42 -40.35
C MET A 1 6.31 28.69 -39.46
N ALA A 2 7.36 28.04 -39.99
CA ALA A 2 8.34 27.29 -39.17
C ALA A 2 9.08 28.09 -38.07
N GLN A 3 9.38 29.38 -38.28
CA GLN A 3 10.03 30.22 -37.25
C GLN A 3 9.12 30.57 -36.07
N ILE A 4 7.80 30.67 -36.30
CA ILE A 4 6.82 30.96 -35.25
C ILE A 4 6.68 29.74 -34.32
N GLU A 5 6.66 28.54 -34.89
CA GLU A 5 6.65 27.27 -34.14
C GLU A 5 7.90 27.04 -33.29
N LEU A 6 9.09 27.40 -33.77
CA LEU A 6 10.33 27.26 -32.99
C LEU A 6 10.37 28.22 -31.78
N SER A 7 9.78 29.41 -31.93
CA SER A 7 9.71 30.41 -30.86
C SER A 7 8.73 30.01 -29.76
N SER A 8 7.58 29.43 -30.11
CA SER A 8 6.58 28.93 -29.15
C SER A 8 7.09 27.70 -28.37
N ILE A 9 7.82 26.80 -29.02
CA ILE A 9 8.49 25.67 -28.36
C ILE A 9 9.54 26.16 -27.36
N SER A 10 10.32 27.17 -27.73
CA SER A 10 11.35 27.73 -26.83
C SER A 10 10.73 28.40 -25.60
N LEU A 11 9.65 29.16 -25.78
CA LEU A 11 8.90 29.79 -24.69
C LEU A 11 8.28 28.76 -23.72
N THR A 12 7.73 27.67 -24.24
CA THR A 12 7.15 26.60 -23.41
C THR A 12 8.22 25.84 -22.64
N LEU A 13 9.38 25.56 -23.23
CA LEU A 13 10.52 24.94 -22.55
C LEU A 13 11.09 25.83 -21.43
N VAL A 14 11.26 27.12 -21.71
CA VAL A 14 11.76 28.08 -20.70
C VAL A 14 10.73 28.25 -19.57
N GLY A 15 9.44 28.37 -19.89
CA GLY A 15 8.37 28.43 -18.90
C GLY A 15 8.30 27.17 -18.04
N GLY A 16 8.44 25.99 -18.65
CA GLY A 16 8.52 24.71 -17.94
C GLY A 16 9.73 24.62 -17.01
N LEU A 17 10.90 25.09 -17.46
CA LEU A 17 12.11 25.14 -16.65
C LEU A 17 11.93 26.06 -15.42
N ILE A 18 11.37 27.25 -15.62
CA ILE A 18 11.09 28.20 -14.53
C ILE A 18 10.10 27.60 -13.52
N TYR A 19 9.05 26.94 -14.01
CA TYR A 19 8.07 26.27 -13.15
C TYR A 19 8.70 25.15 -12.30
N VAL A 20 9.55 24.32 -12.91
CA VAL A 20 10.28 23.27 -12.18
C VAL A 20 11.20 23.86 -11.13
N LEU A 21 11.99 24.89 -11.49
CA LEU A 21 12.87 25.56 -10.54
C LEU A 21 12.09 26.20 -9.39
N PHE A 22 10.94 26.81 -9.67
CA PHE A 22 10.06 27.36 -8.64
C PHE A 22 9.57 26.26 -7.68
N GLN A 23 9.12 25.11 -8.20
CA GLN A 23 8.69 23.98 -7.37
C GLN A 23 9.83 23.43 -6.51
N ILE A 24 11.05 23.36 -7.04
CA ILE A 24 12.24 22.93 -6.29
C ILE A 24 12.51 23.88 -5.13
N VAL A 25 12.49 25.20 -5.39
CA VAL A 25 12.74 26.22 -4.36
C VAL A 25 11.64 26.19 -3.29
N GLN A 26 10.37 26.09 -3.69
CA GLN A 26 9.25 25.96 -2.75
C GLN A 26 9.37 24.72 -1.87
N ASN A 27 9.71 23.57 -2.46
CA ASN A 27 9.88 22.32 -1.70
C ASN A 27 11.08 22.38 -0.74
N LEU A 28 12.12 23.11 -1.09
CA LEU A 28 13.35 23.16 -0.31
C LEU A 28 13.29 24.18 0.83
N TYR A 29 12.72 25.35 0.59
CA TYR A 29 12.72 26.47 1.54
C TYR A 29 11.35 26.72 2.20
N SER A 30 10.26 26.70 1.44
CA SER A 30 8.92 27.06 1.93
C SER A 30 8.16 25.90 2.57
N SER A 31 8.64 24.66 2.43
CA SER A 31 7.97 23.50 3.00
C SER A 31 8.20 23.41 4.52
N PRO A 32 7.16 23.14 5.33
CA PRO A 32 7.31 22.90 6.78
C PRO A 32 8.16 21.66 7.10
N LEU A 33 8.50 20.86 6.09
CA LEU A 33 9.39 19.70 6.17
C LEU A 33 10.86 20.02 5.85
N SER A 34 11.21 21.27 5.53
CA SER A 34 12.60 21.68 5.22
C SER A 34 13.58 21.47 6.38
N ARG A 35 13.08 21.54 7.62
CA ARG A 35 13.84 21.31 8.86
C ARG A 35 14.33 19.87 9.07
N TYR A 36 13.75 18.90 8.37
CA TYR A 36 14.09 17.50 8.59
C TYR A 36 15.24 17.04 7.69
N PRO A 37 16.21 16.29 8.24
CA PRO A 37 17.34 15.79 7.47
C PRO A 37 16.92 14.73 6.44
N GLY A 38 17.63 14.67 5.32
CA GLY A 38 17.41 13.66 4.29
C GLY A 38 18.32 13.85 3.06
N PRO A 39 18.41 12.82 2.19
CA PRO A 39 19.17 12.90 0.94
C PRO A 39 18.75 14.12 0.10
N PHE A 40 19.69 14.78 -0.55
CA PHE A 40 19.39 15.98 -1.34
C PHE A 40 18.32 15.70 -2.42
N LEU A 41 18.46 14.59 -3.14
CA LEU A 41 17.49 14.19 -4.17
C LEU A 41 16.09 13.94 -3.60
N ALA A 42 16.00 13.42 -2.37
CA ALA A 42 14.74 13.18 -1.68
C ALA A 42 14.05 14.47 -1.20
N ARG A 43 14.81 15.54 -0.93
CA ARG A 43 14.26 16.85 -0.57
C ARG A 43 13.63 17.56 -1.78
N VAL A 44 14.18 17.31 -2.97
CA VAL A 44 13.79 18.01 -4.20
C VAL A 44 12.72 17.26 -4.98
N THR A 45 12.83 15.93 -5.09
CA THR A 45 11.98 15.11 -5.97
C THR A 45 11.57 13.80 -5.30
N ASP A 46 10.43 13.25 -5.75
CA ASP A 46 9.99 11.90 -5.38
C ASP A 46 10.78 10.78 -6.09
N LEU A 47 11.60 11.14 -7.10
CA LEU A 47 12.37 10.19 -7.91
C LEU A 47 13.35 9.37 -7.09
N TRP A 48 13.89 9.94 -6.01
CA TRP A 48 14.75 9.20 -5.09
C TRP A 48 14.07 7.96 -4.52
N ALA A 49 12.82 8.11 -4.05
CA ALA A 49 12.04 7.00 -3.50
C ALA A 49 11.60 6.02 -4.59
N VAL A 50 11.30 6.51 -5.81
CA VAL A 50 10.96 5.65 -6.94
C VAL A 50 12.15 4.76 -7.33
N TRP A 51 13.35 5.34 -7.39
CA TRP A 51 14.57 4.61 -7.74
C TRP A 51 14.89 3.50 -6.73
N HIS A 52 14.84 3.82 -5.44
CA HIS A 52 15.04 2.84 -4.37
C HIS A 52 13.88 1.82 -4.27
N GLY A 53 12.66 2.22 -4.62
CA GLY A 53 11.52 1.31 -4.74
C GLY A 53 11.71 0.32 -5.88
N TRP A 54 12.20 0.78 -7.03
CA TRP A 54 12.51 -0.06 -8.19
C TRP A 54 13.65 -1.05 -7.92
N ARG A 55 14.66 -0.63 -7.14
CA ARG A 55 15.74 -1.52 -6.67
C ARG A 55 15.32 -2.48 -5.57
N GLY A 56 14.22 -2.20 -4.86
CA GLY A 56 13.77 -2.98 -3.71
C GLY A 56 14.57 -2.74 -2.42
N ASP A 57 15.43 -1.72 -2.38
CA ASP A 57 16.31 -1.41 -1.24
C ASP A 57 15.82 -0.22 -0.38
N LEU A 58 14.64 0.34 -0.68
CA LEU A 58 14.08 1.49 0.02
C LEU A 58 13.98 1.30 1.53
N ALA A 59 13.50 0.14 1.98
CA ALA A 59 13.35 -0.15 3.42
C ALA A 59 14.71 -0.15 4.14
N HIS A 60 15.71 -0.82 3.56
CA HIS A 60 17.08 -0.87 4.09
C HIS A 60 17.73 0.51 4.10
N THR A 61 17.54 1.28 3.02
CA THR A 61 18.08 2.63 2.91
C THR A 61 17.45 3.57 3.94
N LEU A 62 16.13 3.50 4.14
CA LEU A 62 15.45 4.28 5.17
C LEU A 62 15.92 3.89 6.58
N ALA A 63 16.10 2.60 6.87
CA ALA A 63 16.64 2.15 8.16
C ALA A 63 18.06 2.70 8.41
N ALA A 64 18.92 2.69 7.40
CA ALA A 64 20.26 3.28 7.47
C ALA A 64 20.20 4.80 7.69
N LEU A 65 19.29 5.50 7.01
CA LEU A 65 19.09 6.94 7.21
C LEU A 65 18.56 7.26 8.61
N HIS A 66 17.65 6.46 9.16
CA HIS A 66 17.17 6.62 10.53
C HIS A 66 18.29 6.41 11.56
N THR A 67 19.21 5.47 11.28
CA THR A 67 20.40 5.25 12.13
C THR A 67 21.32 6.47 12.11
N LYS A 68 21.45 7.15 10.96
CA LYS A 68 22.34 8.31 10.77
C LYS A 68 21.74 9.64 11.23
N HIS A 69 20.45 9.84 11.01
CA HIS A 69 19.76 11.14 11.16
C HIS A 69 18.74 11.17 12.30
N GLY A 70 18.44 10.02 12.90
CA GLY A 70 17.50 9.88 14.02
C GLY A 70 16.08 9.54 13.58
N GLU A 71 15.11 9.90 14.42
CA GLU A 71 13.72 9.46 14.29
C GLU A 71 13.00 10.00 13.06
N PHE A 72 13.39 11.18 12.55
CA PHE A 72 12.72 11.86 11.45
C PHE A 72 13.61 11.95 10.21
N VAL A 73 13.20 11.29 9.13
CA VAL A 73 13.95 11.28 7.88
C VAL A 73 13.06 11.69 6.71
N ARG A 74 13.47 12.71 5.97
CA ARG A 74 12.78 13.15 4.76
C ARG A 74 13.18 12.27 3.58
N PHE A 75 12.19 11.64 2.95
CA PHE A 75 12.38 10.72 1.82
C PHE A 75 11.63 11.12 0.54
N GLY A 76 10.89 12.23 0.61
CA GLY A 76 10.30 12.92 -0.53
C GLY A 76 10.02 14.40 -0.21
N PRO A 77 9.71 15.24 -1.21
CA PRO A 77 9.35 16.64 -1.03
C PRO A 77 8.25 16.83 0.02
N ASN A 78 7.21 16.01 0.00
CA ASN A 78 6.09 16.07 0.95
C ASN A 78 5.93 14.77 1.76
N ARG A 79 7.02 14.04 1.97
CA ARG A 79 7.01 12.72 2.63
C ARG A 79 8.08 12.60 3.69
N LEU A 80 7.65 12.21 4.89
CA LEU A 80 8.51 12.01 6.06
C LEU A 80 8.36 10.58 6.56
N SER A 81 9.48 9.93 6.80
CA SER A 81 9.54 8.66 7.50
C SER A 81 9.81 8.96 8.96
N ILE A 82 9.06 8.33 9.86
CA ILE A 82 9.12 8.56 11.30
C ILE A 82 9.31 7.21 11.97
N ASN A 83 10.40 7.08 12.70
CA ASN A 83 10.73 5.88 13.48
C ASN A 83 10.70 6.23 14.97
N SER A 84 9.48 6.34 15.52
CA SER A 84 9.25 6.64 16.94
C SER A 84 7.98 5.93 17.42
N SER A 85 8.01 5.39 18.65
CA SER A 85 6.87 4.73 19.27
C SER A 85 5.70 5.68 19.54
N GLU A 86 6.00 6.93 19.93
CA GLU A 86 4.99 7.96 20.15
C GLU A 86 4.28 8.34 18.84
N ALA A 87 5.04 8.43 17.75
CA ALA A 87 4.47 8.71 16.43
C ALA A 87 3.57 7.57 15.95
N LEU A 88 3.91 6.32 16.25
CA LEU A 88 3.09 5.16 15.91
C LEU A 88 1.70 5.28 16.56
N GLU A 89 1.64 5.62 17.85
CA GLU A 89 0.36 5.81 18.55
C GLU A 89 -0.40 7.03 18.01
N LYS A 90 0.28 8.14 17.72
CA LYS A 90 -0.37 9.34 17.16
C LYS A 90 -0.93 9.15 15.74
N ILE A 91 -0.32 8.29 14.92
CA ILE A 91 -0.72 8.04 13.53
C ILE A 91 -1.70 6.87 13.41
N TYR A 92 -1.49 5.79 14.16
CA TYR A 92 -2.28 4.56 14.04
C TYR A 92 -3.21 4.32 15.23
N GLY A 93 -3.13 5.14 16.28
CA GLY A 93 -3.98 5.02 17.46
C GLY A 93 -5.45 5.25 17.17
N PHE A 94 -6.30 4.76 18.08
CA PHE A 94 -7.76 4.83 17.92
C PHE A 94 -8.30 6.27 17.84
N LYS A 95 -7.60 7.22 18.47
CA LYS A 95 -7.94 8.65 18.47
C LYS A 95 -7.09 9.47 17.49
N ALA A 96 -6.34 8.82 16.60
CA ALA A 96 -5.49 9.50 15.63
C ALA A 96 -6.35 10.35 14.68
N ASN A 97 -5.97 11.62 14.48
CA ASN A 97 -6.57 12.51 13.50
C ASN A 97 -5.77 12.51 12.19
N THR A 98 -5.44 11.31 11.71
CA THR A 98 -4.68 11.12 10.48
C THR A 98 -5.47 10.27 9.51
N LEU A 99 -5.45 10.66 8.23
CA LEU A 99 -6.09 9.92 7.16
C LEU A 99 -5.06 9.19 6.31
N LYS A 100 -5.46 8.03 5.80
CA LYS A 100 -4.68 7.34 4.76
C LYS A 100 -4.56 8.23 3.53
N SER A 101 -3.39 8.23 2.90
CA SER A 101 -3.20 8.98 1.65
C SER A 101 -4.08 8.42 0.55
N LYS A 102 -5.02 9.24 0.04
CA LYS A 102 -5.90 8.86 -1.07
C LYS A 102 -5.10 8.46 -2.31
N GLN A 103 -4.11 9.27 -2.66
CA GLN A 103 -3.27 9.04 -3.84
C GLN A 103 -2.48 7.73 -3.74
N TRP A 104 -2.00 7.39 -2.55
CA TRP A 104 -1.23 6.16 -2.35
C TRP A 104 -2.12 4.93 -2.31
N TYR A 105 -3.15 4.92 -1.46
CA TYR A 105 -3.94 3.72 -1.19
C TYR A 105 -4.89 3.35 -2.35
N LEU A 106 -5.41 4.32 -3.11
CA LEU A 106 -6.25 4.00 -4.26
C LEU A 106 -5.46 3.37 -5.42
N ASN A 107 -4.15 3.62 -5.52
CA ASN A 107 -3.31 2.94 -6.51
C ASN A 107 -3.15 1.44 -6.24
N PHE A 108 -3.39 1.00 -5.00
CA PHE A 108 -3.40 -0.43 -4.63
C PHE A 108 -4.80 -1.04 -4.63
N ALA A 109 -5.85 -0.26 -4.91
CA ALA A 109 -7.20 -0.79 -5.00
C ALA A 109 -7.42 -1.49 -6.34
N SER A 110 -7.92 -2.73 -6.32
CA SER A 110 -8.29 -3.44 -7.54
C SER A 110 -9.37 -2.71 -8.35
N ASP A 111 -10.30 -2.05 -7.66
CA ASP A 111 -11.24 -1.09 -8.24
C ASP A 111 -11.23 0.20 -7.39
N PRO A 112 -10.75 1.33 -7.93
CA PRO A 112 -10.75 2.62 -7.24
C PRO A 112 -12.15 3.12 -6.86
N ARG A 113 -13.21 2.67 -7.53
CA ARG A 113 -14.61 3.02 -7.20
C ARG A 113 -15.13 2.23 -6.01
N HIS A 114 -14.56 1.04 -5.78
CA HIS A 114 -14.97 0.12 -4.72
C HIS A 114 -13.74 -0.41 -3.97
N PRO A 115 -13.01 0.47 -3.24
CA PRO A 115 -11.79 0.07 -2.55
C PRO A 115 -12.09 -1.01 -1.50
N ALA A 116 -11.17 -1.96 -1.34
CA ALA A 116 -11.24 -2.98 -0.30
C ALA A 116 -11.05 -2.35 1.09
N THR A 117 -11.32 -3.11 2.16
CA THR A 117 -11.22 -2.60 3.54
C THR A 117 -9.82 -2.06 3.86
N ASN A 118 -8.75 -2.65 3.34
CA ASN A 118 -7.39 -2.19 3.57
C ASN A 118 -7.04 -0.90 2.80
N THR A 119 -7.66 -0.66 1.64
CA THR A 119 -7.42 0.52 0.78
C THR A 119 -8.44 1.63 0.94
N GLU A 120 -9.54 1.40 1.67
CA GLU A 120 -10.54 2.41 2.00
C GLU A 120 -9.91 3.54 2.83
N VAL A 121 -10.16 4.77 2.38
CA VAL A 121 -9.60 6.01 2.94
C VAL A 121 -10.60 6.70 3.86
N ASP A 122 -11.90 6.57 3.56
CA ASP A 122 -12.96 7.13 4.40
C ASP A 122 -13.10 6.32 5.71
N PRO A 123 -12.87 6.92 6.89
CA PRO A 123 -12.98 6.22 8.17
C PRO A 123 -14.36 5.61 8.44
N ALA A 124 -15.44 6.25 7.99
CA ALA A 124 -16.81 5.77 8.20
C ALA A 124 -17.09 4.51 7.36
N LEU A 125 -16.73 4.55 6.07
CA LEU A 125 -16.84 3.38 5.19
C LEU A 125 -15.90 2.26 5.63
N HIS A 126 -14.66 2.59 6.01
CA HIS A 126 -13.69 1.63 6.55
C HIS A 126 -14.24 0.94 7.79
N LYS A 127 -14.83 1.70 8.74
CA LYS A 127 -15.46 1.15 9.95
C LYS A 127 -16.59 0.17 9.60
N ARG A 128 -17.47 0.54 8.66
CA ARG A 128 -18.57 -0.33 8.22
C ARG A 128 -18.06 -1.63 7.56
N LYS A 129 -17.11 -1.51 6.63
CA LYS A 129 -16.51 -2.67 5.93
C LYS A 129 -15.78 -3.59 6.91
N ARG A 130 -15.01 -3.02 7.84
CA ARG A 130 -14.31 -3.78 8.88
C ARG A 130 -15.28 -4.47 9.83
N ALA A 131 -16.38 -3.83 10.22
CA ALA A 131 -17.40 -4.46 11.06
C ALA A 131 -18.03 -5.69 10.37
N PHE A 132 -18.22 -5.65 9.06
CA PHE A 132 -18.67 -6.81 8.28
C PHE A 132 -17.60 -7.91 8.26
N LEU A 133 -16.35 -7.58 7.91
CA LEU A 133 -15.24 -8.56 7.86
C LEU A 133 -14.98 -9.23 9.21
N ASN A 134 -15.04 -8.47 10.31
CA ASN A 134 -14.77 -8.99 11.66
C ASN A 134 -15.69 -10.15 12.05
N LYS A 135 -16.89 -10.27 11.45
CA LYS A 135 -17.78 -11.42 11.69
C LYS A 135 -17.13 -12.73 11.27
N GLY A 136 -16.39 -12.76 10.16
CA GLY A 136 -15.67 -13.95 9.68
C GLY A 136 -14.52 -14.37 10.59
N PHE A 137 -13.91 -13.41 11.31
CA PHE A 137 -12.76 -13.64 12.19
C PHE A 137 -13.15 -13.75 13.68
N THR A 138 -14.39 -14.12 13.98
CA THR A 138 -14.79 -14.45 15.36
C THR A 138 -14.17 -15.77 15.80
N SER A 139 -13.95 -15.96 17.10
CA SER A 139 -13.41 -17.23 17.63
C SER A 139 -14.24 -18.45 17.21
N THR A 140 -15.55 -18.31 17.16
CA THR A 140 -16.47 -19.34 16.66
C THR A 140 -16.20 -19.69 15.19
N ASN A 141 -16.14 -18.68 14.31
CA ASN A 141 -15.91 -18.92 12.89
C ASN A 141 -14.49 -19.42 12.60
N MET A 142 -13.49 -18.97 13.38
CA MET A 142 -12.12 -19.49 13.30
C MET A 142 -12.06 -20.99 13.64
N LYS A 143 -12.78 -21.44 14.68
CA LYS A 143 -12.89 -22.87 15.01
C LYS A 143 -13.61 -23.68 13.93
N LEU A 144 -14.58 -23.09 13.24
CA LEU A 144 -15.24 -23.74 12.10
C LEU A 144 -14.30 -23.89 10.90
N LEU A 145 -13.33 -22.98 10.74
CA LEU A 145 -12.32 -23.01 9.68
C LEU A 145 -11.14 -23.94 10.01
N GLU A 146 -10.86 -24.19 11.28
CA GLU A 146 -9.71 -24.97 11.76
C GLU A 146 -9.57 -26.34 11.07
N PRO A 147 -10.61 -27.19 10.95
CA PRO A 147 -10.46 -28.50 10.29
C PRO A 147 -10.05 -28.39 8.82
N LYS A 148 -10.53 -27.35 8.10
CA LYS A 148 -10.15 -27.13 6.69
C LYS A 148 -8.68 -26.69 6.58
N ILE A 149 -8.21 -25.88 7.52
CA ILE A 149 -6.81 -25.43 7.52
C ILE A 149 -5.90 -26.63 7.81
N LEU A 150 -6.27 -27.46 8.78
CA LEU A 150 -5.53 -28.69 9.12
C LEU A 150 -5.47 -29.65 7.91
N ASP A 151 -6.58 -29.89 7.22
CA ASP A 151 -6.60 -30.72 6.01
C ASP A 151 -5.62 -30.23 4.93
N VAL A 152 -5.49 -28.91 4.73
CA VAL A 152 -4.54 -28.35 3.76
C VAL A 152 -3.10 -28.56 4.19
N VAL A 153 -2.82 -28.43 5.49
CA VAL A 153 -1.49 -28.64 6.06
C VAL A 153 -1.10 -30.12 5.98
N GLU A 154 -1.98 -31.02 6.42
CA GLU A 154 -1.76 -32.47 6.38
C GLU A 154 -1.57 -32.95 4.93
N ASN A 155 -2.37 -32.45 3.98
CA ASN A 155 -2.20 -32.78 2.57
C ASN A 155 -0.87 -32.25 2.01
N TRP A 156 -0.39 -31.10 2.48
CA TRP A 156 0.90 -30.58 2.06
C TRP A 156 2.06 -31.40 2.66
N GLU A 157 1.99 -31.77 3.93
CA GLU A 157 2.97 -32.62 4.60
C GLU A 157 3.10 -33.98 3.90
N ARG A 158 1.97 -34.65 3.62
CA ARG A 158 1.95 -35.91 2.86
C ARG A 158 2.66 -35.77 1.50
N ARG A 159 2.41 -34.68 0.78
CA ARG A 159 3.06 -34.43 -0.52
C ARG A 159 4.55 -34.12 -0.40
N ASN A 160 5.00 -33.49 0.69
CA ASN A 160 6.43 -33.33 0.97
C ASN A 160 7.11 -34.69 1.16
N GLU A 161 6.48 -35.62 1.87
CA GLU A 161 7.01 -36.97 2.06
C GLU A 161 7.11 -37.75 0.73
N GLU A 162 6.17 -37.53 -0.19
CA GLU A 162 6.17 -38.11 -1.54
C GLU A 162 7.16 -37.44 -2.51
N GLY A 163 7.88 -36.40 -2.07
CA GLY A 163 8.83 -35.65 -2.90
C GLY A 163 8.18 -34.66 -3.88
N GLU A 164 6.85 -34.49 -3.80
CA GLU A 164 6.07 -33.50 -4.57
C GLU A 164 5.84 -32.19 -3.83
N GLY A 165 6.39 -32.08 -2.62
CA GLY A 165 6.12 -30.99 -1.73
C GLY A 165 7.16 -29.88 -1.83
N GLY A 166 6.66 -28.67 -2.06
CA GLY A 166 7.46 -27.48 -2.14
C GLY A 166 6.58 -26.26 -1.92
N ILE A 167 7.18 -25.07 -1.89
CA ILE A 167 6.45 -23.82 -1.66
C ILE A 167 5.31 -23.64 -2.66
N ARG A 168 5.52 -24.03 -3.93
CA ARG A 168 4.49 -23.94 -4.96
C ARG A 168 3.30 -24.85 -4.67
N SER A 169 3.57 -26.07 -4.19
CA SER A 169 2.55 -27.07 -3.88
C SER A 169 1.70 -26.66 -2.67
N PHE A 170 2.31 -25.98 -1.69
CA PHE A 170 1.60 -25.34 -0.57
C PHE A 170 0.68 -24.22 -1.05
N LEU A 171 1.20 -23.31 -1.89
CA LEU A 171 0.43 -22.17 -2.41
C LEU A 171 -0.75 -22.63 -3.27
N ASP A 172 -0.60 -23.70 -4.06
CA ASP A 172 -1.69 -24.30 -4.82
C ASP A 172 -2.78 -24.89 -3.90
N GLY A 173 -2.39 -25.48 -2.77
CA GLY A 173 -3.30 -25.93 -1.72
C GLY A 173 -4.08 -24.77 -1.10
N CYS A 174 -3.40 -23.70 -0.70
CA CYS A 174 -4.03 -22.51 -0.12
C CYS A 174 -5.01 -21.84 -1.10
N THR A 175 -4.62 -21.70 -2.37
CA THR A 175 -5.50 -21.08 -3.40
C THR A 175 -6.73 -21.92 -3.70
N THR A 176 -6.66 -23.24 -3.56
CA THR A 176 -7.81 -24.15 -3.70
C THR A 176 -8.86 -23.91 -2.60
N VAL A 177 -8.43 -23.64 -1.36
CA VAL A 177 -9.34 -23.24 -0.26
C VAL A 177 -10.08 -21.95 -0.61
N TYR A 178 -9.37 -20.93 -1.12
CA TYR A 178 -9.99 -19.68 -1.54
C TYR A 178 -10.97 -19.87 -2.71
N ARG A 179 -10.69 -20.81 -3.62
CA ARG A 179 -11.57 -21.13 -4.76
C ARG A 179 -12.86 -21.81 -4.30
N TYR A 180 -12.78 -22.71 -3.31
CA TYR A 180 -13.94 -23.34 -2.70
C TYR A 180 -14.80 -22.34 -1.92
N GLU A 181 -14.19 -21.41 -1.16
CA GLU A 181 -14.91 -20.37 -0.42
C GLU A 181 -15.60 -19.37 -1.37
N ALA A 182 -14.96 -18.98 -2.48
CA ALA A 182 -15.58 -18.14 -3.50
C ALA A 182 -16.78 -18.82 -4.19
N CYS A 183 -16.69 -20.14 -4.40
CA CYS A 183 -17.79 -20.97 -4.92
C CYS A 183 -18.91 -21.19 -3.87
N LEU A 184 -18.56 -21.23 -2.59
CA LEU A 184 -19.53 -21.34 -1.49
C LEU A 184 -20.24 -20.01 -1.22
N SER A 185 -19.57 -18.87 -1.37
CA SER A 185 -20.20 -17.54 -1.25
C SER A 185 -21.08 -17.18 -2.44
N THR A 186 -20.77 -17.69 -3.64
CA THR A 186 -21.69 -17.58 -4.79
C THR A 186 -22.84 -18.57 -4.71
N SER A 187 -22.65 -19.76 -4.12
CA SER A 187 -23.73 -20.73 -3.94
C SER A 187 -24.66 -20.45 -2.74
N HIS A 188 -24.24 -19.68 -1.75
CA HIS A 188 -25.13 -19.19 -0.67
C HIS A 188 -25.91 -17.90 -1.01
N GLY A 189 -25.69 -17.33 -2.19
CA GLY A 189 -26.45 -16.19 -2.73
C GLY A 189 -27.35 -16.53 -3.92
N TYR A 190 -27.36 -17.79 -4.37
CA TYR A 190 -28.23 -18.26 -5.44
C TYR A 190 -29.26 -19.23 -4.85
N ASP A 191 -30.42 -18.67 -4.49
CA ASP A 191 -31.61 -19.47 -4.23
C ASP A 191 -31.87 -20.37 -5.46
N ARG A 192 -31.94 -21.68 -5.22
CA ARG A 192 -32.21 -22.70 -6.25
C ARG A 192 -33.62 -22.62 -6.84
N THR A 193 -34.44 -21.63 -6.48
CA THR A 193 -35.83 -21.52 -6.97
C THR A 193 -36.04 -20.65 -8.20
N GLY A 194 -35.01 -19.97 -8.73
CA GLY A 194 -35.07 -19.38 -10.08
C GLY A 194 -36.32 -18.53 -10.37
N ARG A 195 -36.74 -17.69 -9.41
CA ARG A 195 -37.76 -16.66 -9.67
C ARG A 195 -37.19 -15.28 -9.36
N ILE A 196 -37.47 -14.37 -10.31
CA ILE A 196 -37.29 -12.93 -10.21
C ILE A 196 -38.21 -12.39 -9.11
#